data_AF-A0A9D7HQZ4-F1
#
_entry.id   AF-A0A9D7HQZ4-F1
#
_cell.length_a   1.000
_cell.length_b   1.000
_cell.length_c   1.000
_cell.angle_alpha   90.00
_cell.angle_beta   90.00
_cell.angle_gamma   90.00
#
_symmetry.space_group_name_H-M   'P 1'
#
loop_
_entity.id
_entity.type
_entity.pdbx_description
1 polymer ?
#
loop_
_entity_poly.entity_id
_entity_poly.type
_entity_poly.pdbx_seq_one_letter_code
_entity_poly.pdbx_strand_id
1 'polypeptide(L)'
;MDRTSLAELTALVTRFRDQRDWSQFHSLRNLIVSLNLEAAELLELTQWKPDHEIESLSANAPARNALQDECADVLAYLLLIADRAGIDLADALRAKMEKNALKYPVETSFGSSRKYTELDG
;
A
#
# COMPACT_ATOMS: atom_id res chain seq x y z
N MET A 1 13.92 -14.24 -13.07
CA MET A 1 13.97 -13.61 -11.74
C MET A 1 12.82 -14.19 -10.96
N ASP A 2 13.11 -14.92 -9.89
CA ASP A 2 12.07 -15.40 -9.00
C ASP A 2 11.43 -14.18 -8.33
N ARG A 3 10.10 -14.08 -8.37
CA ARG A 3 9.38 -12.93 -7.82
C ARG A 3 8.89 -13.31 -6.44
N THR A 4 9.32 -12.57 -5.42
CA THR A 4 8.83 -12.76 -4.05
C THR A 4 7.32 -12.59 -4.00
N SER A 5 6.62 -13.58 -3.43
CA SER A 5 5.18 -13.59 -3.23
C SER A 5 4.76 -12.81 -1.99
N LEU A 6 3.49 -12.40 -1.92
CA LEU A 6 2.93 -11.78 -0.71
C LEU A 6 3.02 -12.73 0.50
N ALA A 7 2.88 -14.03 0.30
CA ALA A 7 3.03 -15.01 1.38
C ALA A 7 4.45 -15.02 1.96
N GLU A 8 5.48 -14.94 1.11
CA GLU A 8 6.87 -14.86 1.55
C GLU A 8 7.17 -13.55 2.29
N LEU A 9 6.64 -12.42 1.82
CA LEU A 9 6.76 -11.14 2.49
C LEU A 9 6.03 -11.11 3.84
N THR A 10 4.81 -11.66 3.90
CA THR A 10 4.07 -11.82 5.17
C THR A 10 4.88 -12.65 6.15
N ALA A 11 5.43 -13.79 5.72
CA ALA A 11 6.28 -14.63 6.57
C ALA A 11 7.57 -13.93 7.02
N LEU A 12 8.12 -13.02 6.22
CA LEU A 12 9.27 -12.20 6.59
C LEU A 12 8.91 -11.24 7.72
N VAL A 13 7.83 -10.45 7.58
CA VAL A 13 7.44 -9.44 8.58
C VAL A 13 6.90 -10.05 9.87
N THR A 14 6.14 -11.15 9.80
CA THR A 14 5.62 -11.82 10.99
C THR A 14 6.73 -12.48 11.80
N ARG A 15 7.71 -13.12 11.14
CA ARG A 15 8.90 -13.63 11.80
C ARG A 15 9.70 -12.51 12.48
N PHE A 16 9.87 -11.37 11.82
CA PHE A 16 10.57 -10.22 12.42
C PHE A 16 9.87 -9.71 13.69
N ARG A 17 8.52 -9.60 13.65
CA ARG A 17 7.66 -9.27 14.80
C ARG A 17 7.82 -10.28 15.93
N ASP A 18 7.71 -11.57 15.62
CA ASP A 18 7.64 -12.64 16.61
C ASP A 18 8.99 -12.88 17.29
N GLN A 19 10.10 -12.70 16.57
CA GLN A 19 11.46 -12.72 17.16
C GLN A 19 11.67 -11.66 18.24
N ARG A 20 10.84 -10.62 18.27
CA ARG A 20 10.89 -9.53 19.25
C ARG A 20 9.75 -9.57 20.26
N ASP A 21 8.93 -10.63 20.22
CA ASP A 21 7.72 -10.76 21.02
C ASP A 21 6.75 -9.56 20.85
N TRP A 22 6.76 -8.92 19.67
CA TRP A 22 5.96 -7.72 19.42
C TRP A 22 4.50 -8.01 19.08
N SER A 23 4.14 -9.29 18.88
CA SER A 23 2.76 -9.67 18.61
C SER A 23 1.79 -9.19 19.71
N GLN A 24 2.25 -9.04 20.95
CA GLN A 24 1.44 -8.52 22.06
C GLN A 24 1.02 -7.05 21.90
N PHE A 25 1.81 -6.25 21.17
CA PHE A 25 1.52 -4.83 20.88
C PHE A 25 0.71 -4.64 19.60
N HIS A 26 0.67 -5.66 18.74
CA HIS A 26 0.05 -5.63 17.41
C HIS A 26 -1.43 -6.02 17.44
N SER A 27 -2.22 -5.29 18.23
CA SER A 27 -3.69 -5.33 18.07
C SER A 27 -4.08 -4.79 16.69
N LEU A 28 -5.23 -5.20 16.14
CA LEU A 28 -5.70 -4.70 14.84
C LEU A 28 -5.79 -3.17 14.81
N ARG A 29 -6.28 -2.56 15.91
CA ARG A 29 -6.33 -1.10 16.03
C ARG A 29 -4.94 -0.49 15.92
N ASN A 30 -3.96 -1.02 16.65
CA ASN A 30 -2.61 -0.46 16.68
C ASN A 30 -1.94 -0.59 15.31
N LEU A 31 -2.08 -1.73 14.64
CA LEU A 31 -1.55 -1.93 13.31
C LEU A 31 -2.15 -0.96 12.27
N ILE A 32 -3.47 -0.71 12.33
CA ILE A 32 -4.13 0.27 11.46
C ILE A 32 -3.66 1.70 11.76
N VAL A 33 -3.45 2.04 13.04
CA VAL A 33 -2.88 3.33 13.43
C VAL A 33 -1.46 3.47 12.86
N SER A 34 -0.60 2.47 13.03
CA SER A 34 0.75 2.47 12.48
C SER A 34 0.75 2.61 10.95
N LEU A 35 -0.07 1.85 10.23
CA LEU A 35 -0.24 2.01 8.77
C LEU A 35 -0.52 3.46 8.38
N ASN A 36 -1.40 4.15 9.11
CA ASN A 36 -1.74 5.54 8.84
C ASN A 36 -0.57 6.50 9.14
N LEU A 37 0.26 6.19 10.13
CA LEU A 37 1.47 6.96 10.42
C LEU A 37 2.47 6.84 9.26
N GLU A 38 2.78 5.63 8.80
CA GLU A 38 3.72 5.44 7.67
C GLU A 38 3.17 6.03 6.37
N ALA A 39 1.85 5.97 6.17
CA ALA A 39 1.21 6.64 5.04
C ALA A 39 1.32 8.18 5.13
N ALA A 40 1.39 8.74 6.34
CA ALA A 40 1.64 10.16 6.54
C ALA A 40 3.12 10.51 6.32
N GLU A 41 4.06 9.67 6.74
CA GLU A 41 5.50 9.83 6.43
C GLU A 41 5.75 9.81 4.91
N LEU A 42 5.10 8.88 4.20
CA LEU A 42 5.09 8.86 2.73
C LEU A 42 4.54 10.16 2.11
N LEU A 43 3.48 10.73 2.71
CA LEU A 43 2.90 11.99 2.27
C LEU A 43 3.85 13.17 2.51
N GLU A 44 4.56 13.20 3.64
CA GLU A 44 5.52 14.26 4.00
C GLU A 44 6.64 14.42 2.98
N LEU A 45 7.05 13.34 2.29
CA LEU A 45 8.01 13.40 1.19
C LEU A 45 7.60 14.36 0.07
N THR A 46 6.30 14.65 -0.06
CA THR A 46 5.73 15.43 -1.16
C THR A 46 5.16 16.79 -0.77
N GLN A 47 4.92 17.05 0.53
CA GLN A 47 4.09 18.15 1.03
C GLN A 47 4.48 19.56 0.52
N TRP A 48 5.78 19.84 0.38
CA TRP A 48 6.31 21.18 0.07
C TRP A 48 7.05 21.26 -1.26
N LYS A 49 6.91 20.26 -2.13
CA LYS A 49 7.65 20.17 -3.39
C LYS A 49 6.71 20.35 -4.58
N PRO A 50 7.12 21.07 -5.63
CA PRO A 50 6.34 21.15 -6.86
C PRO A 50 6.40 19.82 -7.64
N ASP A 51 5.37 19.53 -8.44
CA ASP A 51 5.22 18.24 -9.14
C ASP A 51 6.46 17.82 -9.95
N HIS A 52 7.14 18.75 -10.62
CA HIS A 52 8.35 18.44 -11.41
C HIS A 52 9.53 17.95 -10.55
N GLU A 53 9.61 18.38 -9.29
CA GLU A 53 10.60 17.87 -8.34
C GLU A 53 10.17 16.49 -7.79
N ILE A 54 8.86 16.25 -7.63
CA ILE A 54 8.31 14.94 -7.24
C ILE A 54 8.61 13.88 -8.31
N GLU A 55 8.36 14.20 -9.57
CA GLU A 55 8.65 13.32 -10.71
C GLU A 55 10.15 12.98 -10.81
N SER A 56 11.01 13.84 -10.26
CA SER A 56 12.46 13.66 -10.23
C SER A 56 12.98 12.98 -8.96
N LEU A 57 12.11 12.59 -7.99
CA LEU A 57 12.54 11.97 -6.72
C LEU A 57 13.37 10.71 -6.94
N SER A 58 13.05 9.91 -7.96
CA SER A 58 13.80 8.69 -8.29
C SER A 58 15.23 8.94 -8.78
N ALA A 59 15.54 10.17 -9.21
CA ALA A 59 16.88 10.56 -9.67
C ALA A 59 17.81 11.05 -8.54
N ASN A 60 17.26 11.39 -7.38
CA ASN A 60 18.00 11.80 -6.20
C ASN A 60 18.11 10.62 -5.22
N ALA A 61 19.32 10.11 -4.99
CA ALA A 61 19.52 8.89 -4.20
C ALA A 61 18.93 8.97 -2.77
N PRO A 62 19.21 10.02 -1.96
CA PRO A 62 18.54 10.20 -0.67
C PRO A 62 17.01 10.19 -0.74
N ALA A 63 16.43 10.94 -1.68
CA ALA A 63 14.97 11.07 -1.79
C ALA A 63 14.31 9.77 -2.26
N ARG A 64 14.98 9.04 -3.17
CA ARG A 64 14.57 7.71 -3.62
C ARG A 64 14.58 6.70 -2.46
N ASN A 65 15.62 6.71 -1.63
CA ASN A 65 15.71 5.78 -0.50
C ASN A 65 14.57 6.03 0.49
N ALA A 66 14.31 7.30 0.86
CA ALA A 66 13.19 7.63 1.72
C ALA A 66 11.85 7.14 1.13
N LEU A 67 11.60 7.41 -0.17
CA LEU A 67 10.40 6.90 -0.84
C LEU A 67 10.30 5.36 -0.79
N GLN A 68 11.42 4.65 -0.93
CA GLN A 68 11.45 3.19 -0.86
C GLN A 68 11.13 2.68 0.55
N ASP A 69 11.70 3.32 1.57
CA ASP A 69 11.49 2.96 2.97
C ASP A 69 10.03 3.18 3.37
N GLU A 70 9.46 4.36 3.12
CA GLU A 70 8.06 4.64 3.48
C GLU A 70 7.05 3.75 2.73
N CYS A 71 7.33 3.44 1.44
CA CYS A 71 6.52 2.48 0.71
C CYS A 71 6.59 1.08 1.33
N ALA A 72 7.78 0.66 1.79
CA ALA A 72 7.97 -0.63 2.41
C ALA A 72 7.30 -0.70 3.78
N ASP A 73 7.30 0.37 4.55
CA ASP A 73 6.68 0.43 5.87
C ASP A 73 5.15 0.39 5.78
N VAL A 74 4.55 1.13 4.84
CA VAL A 74 3.11 0.99 4.51
C VAL A 74 2.77 -0.44 4.12
N LEU A 75 3.59 -1.08 3.27
CA LEU A 75 3.37 -2.48 2.88
C LEU A 75 3.49 -3.42 4.08
N ALA A 76 4.51 -3.26 4.92
CA ALA A 76 4.77 -4.13 6.06
C ALA A 76 3.59 -4.11 7.05
N TYR A 77 3.07 -2.93 7.38
CA TYR A 77 1.90 -2.83 8.24
C TYR A 77 0.63 -3.36 7.58
N LEU A 78 0.44 -3.19 6.27
CA LEU A 78 -0.69 -3.77 5.57
C LEU A 78 -0.66 -5.31 5.62
N LEU A 79 0.52 -5.92 5.44
CA LEU A 79 0.71 -7.37 5.56
C LEU A 79 0.43 -7.86 6.99
N LEU A 80 0.89 -7.13 8.01
CA LEU A 80 0.61 -7.46 9.41
C LEU A 80 -0.88 -7.33 9.75
N ILE A 81 -1.58 -6.32 9.23
CA ILE A 81 -3.04 -6.18 9.39
C ILE A 81 -3.75 -7.41 8.82
N ALA A 82 -3.34 -7.82 7.62
CA ALA A 82 -3.95 -8.93 6.92
C ALA A 82 -3.73 -10.27 7.60
N ASP A 83 -2.48 -10.54 8.02
CA ASP A 83 -2.12 -11.70 8.84
C ASP A 83 -2.99 -11.74 10.10
N ARG A 84 -3.07 -10.61 10.81
CA ARG A 84 -3.84 -10.52 12.06
C ARG A 84 -5.36 -10.69 11.86
N ALA A 85 -5.87 -10.28 10.69
CA ALA A 85 -7.29 -10.34 10.34
C ALA A 85 -7.69 -11.63 9.57
N GLY A 86 -6.73 -12.48 9.21
CA GLY A 86 -6.98 -13.68 8.39
C GLY A 86 -7.38 -13.37 6.95
N ILE A 87 -6.82 -12.30 6.36
CA ILE A 87 -7.13 -11.87 4.99
C ILE A 87 -6.03 -12.35 4.04
N ASP A 88 -6.42 -13.10 3.00
CA ASP A 88 -5.56 -13.31 1.84
C ASP A 88 -5.58 -12.04 0.96
N LEU A 89 -4.50 -11.26 1.01
CA LEU A 89 -4.40 -10.01 0.26
C LEU A 89 -4.45 -10.21 -1.26
N ALA A 90 -3.87 -11.31 -1.76
CA ALA A 90 -3.79 -11.55 -3.18
C ALA A 90 -5.18 -11.83 -3.74
N ASP A 91 -5.95 -12.68 -3.06
CA ASP A 91 -7.34 -12.99 -3.40
C ASP A 91 -8.23 -11.76 -3.21
N ALA A 92 -8.06 -11.02 -2.11
CA ALA A 92 -8.82 -9.80 -1.85
C ALA A 92 -8.61 -8.73 -2.94
N LEU A 93 -7.37 -8.54 -3.40
CA LEU A 93 -7.06 -7.62 -4.49
C LEU A 93 -7.67 -8.09 -5.81
N ARG A 94 -7.54 -9.38 -6.16
CA ARG A 94 -8.16 -9.94 -7.38
C ARG A 94 -9.66 -9.68 -7.41
N ALA A 95 -10.37 -10.04 -6.33
CA ALA A 95 -11.81 -9.80 -6.21
C ALA A 95 -12.16 -8.30 -6.25
N LYS A 96 -11.31 -7.43 -5.69
CA LYS A 96 -11.51 -5.98 -5.75
C LYS A 96 -11.34 -5.43 -7.16
N MET A 97 -10.38 -5.95 -7.93
CA MET A 97 -10.14 -5.51 -9.31
C MET A 97 -11.28 -5.93 -10.25
N GLU A 98 -11.84 -7.13 -10.08
CA GLU A 98 -13.05 -7.55 -10.81
C GLU A 98 -14.23 -6.59 -10.54
N LYS A 99 -14.46 -6.25 -9.26
CA LYS A 99 -15.50 -5.28 -8.88
C LYS A 99 -15.23 -3.88 -9.46
N ASN A 100 -13.96 -3.45 -9.50
CA ASN A 100 -13.59 -2.17 -10.07
C ASN A 100 -13.78 -2.14 -11.59
N ALA A 101 -13.50 -3.24 -12.30
CA ALA A 101 -13.70 -3.33 -13.75
C ALA A 101 -15.18 -3.22 -14.14
N LEU A 102 -16.08 -3.81 -13.34
CA LEU A 102 -17.53 -3.66 -13.51
C LEU A 102 -17.99 -2.22 -13.23
N LYS A 103 -17.33 -1.54 -12.30
CA LYS A 103 -17.66 -0.18 -11.86
C LYS A 103 -17.11 0.91 -12.80
N TYR A 104 -16.01 0.61 -13.49
CA TYR A 104 -15.33 1.52 -14.42
C TYR A 104 -15.03 0.80 -15.75
N PRO A 105 -16.06 0.52 -16.57
CA PRO A 105 -15.86 -0.11 -17.89
C PRO A 105 -14.96 0.75 -18.78
N VAL A 106 -14.11 0.10 -19.57
CA VAL A 106 -13.12 0.78 -20.44
C VAL A 106 -13.82 1.74 -21.40
N GLU A 107 -14.95 1.31 -21.95
CA GLU A 107 -15.74 2.04 -22.95
C GLU A 107 -16.23 3.40 -22.43
N THR A 108 -16.49 3.50 -21.12
CA THR A 108 -17.03 4.71 -20.47
C THR A 108 -16.01 5.46 -19.61
N SER A 109 -14.93 4.79 -19.19
CA SER A 109 -13.96 5.34 -18.22
C SER A 109 -12.60 5.67 -18.83
N PHE A 110 -12.31 5.29 -20.08
CA PHE A 110 -11.02 5.60 -20.71
C PHE A 110 -10.76 7.12 -20.77
N GLY A 111 -9.61 7.56 -20.24
CA GLY A 111 -9.20 8.97 -20.23
C GLY A 111 -10.06 9.89 -19.34
N SER A 112 -10.94 9.32 -18.51
CA SER A 112 -11.87 10.08 -17.66
C SER A 112 -11.58 9.85 -16.18
N SER A 113 -11.48 10.94 -15.41
CA SER A 113 -11.40 10.90 -13.94
C SER A 113 -12.77 11.00 -13.27
N ARG A 114 -13.86 11.05 -14.05
CA ARG A 114 -15.23 11.10 -13.53
C ARG A 114 -15.53 9.88 -12.68
N LYS A 115 -16.28 10.08 -11.61
CA LYS A 115 -16.75 8.95 -10.82
C LYS A 115 -17.75 8.14 -11.64
N TYR A 116 -17.82 6.84 -11.43
CA TYR A 116 -18.81 5.95 -12.05
C TYR A 116 -20.26 6.44 -11.89
N THR A 117 -20.56 7.17 -10.82
CA THR A 117 -21.87 7.84 -10.59
C THR A 117 -22.17 8.98 -11.57
N GLU A 118 -21.20 9.37 -12.39
CA GLU A 118 -21.22 10.49 -13.33
C GLU A 118 -20.94 10.01 -14.78
N LEU A 119 -20.90 8.69 -15.01
CA LEU A 119 -20.63 8.09 -16.33
C LEU A 119 -21.89 7.78 -17.13
N ASP A 120 -23.05 7.69 -16.48
CA ASP A 120 -24.35 7.59 -17.15
C ASP A 120 -24.97 8.98 -17.27
N GLY A 121 -24.90 9.54 -18.48
CA GLY A 121 -25.59 10.76 -18.91
C GLY A 121 -26.22 10.55 -20.27
#